data_AF-A0AAD1RII8-F1
#
_entry.id   AF-A0AAD1RII8-F1
#
_cell.length_a   1.000
_cell.length_b   1.000
_cell.length_c   1.000
_cell.angle_alpha   90.00
_cell.angle_beta   90.00
_cell.angle_gamma   90.00
#
_symmetry.space_group_name_H-M   'P 1'
#
loop_
_entity.id
_entity.type
_entity.pdbx_description
1 polymer ?
#
loop_
_entity_poly.entity_id
_entity_poly.type
_entity_poly.pdbx_seq_one_letter_code
_entity_poly.pdbx_strand_id
1 'polypeptide(L)' 'MYFFLSQLSLSDILITTNITPNMLQCLITGGNHISINGCLTQLGFHCISSGAECLLLTAMSYDR' A
#
# COMPACT_ATOMS: atom_id res chain seq x y z
N MET A 1 -12.58 -4.68 17.59
CA MET A 1 -11.35 -5.43 17.23
C MET A 1 -11.32 -6.08 15.84
N TYR A 2 -12.09 -7.13 15.52
CA TYR A 2 -11.98 -7.84 14.21
C TYR A 2 -12.24 -6.98 12.97
N PHE A 3 -13.14 -6.00 13.08
CA PHE A 3 -13.38 -5.03 12.01
C PHE A 3 -12.10 -4.25 11.66
N PHE A 4 -11.38 -3.74 12.68
CA PHE A 4 -10.12 -3.02 12.47
C PHE A 4 -9.02 -3.92 11.90
N LEU A 5 -8.93 -5.18 12.37
CA LEU A 5 -8.02 -6.18 11.81
C LEU A 5 -8.32 -6.50 10.34
N SER A 6 -9.61 -6.60 9.98
CA SER A 6 -10.01 -6.79 8.59
C SER A 6 -9.57 -5.60 7.73
N GLN A 7 -9.77 -4.37 8.21
CA GLN A 7 -9.35 -3.16 7.47
C GLN A 7 -7.83 -3.06 7.35
N LEU A 8 -7.10 -3.45 8.40
CA LEU A 8 -5.64 -3.49 8.37
C LEU A 8 -5.15 -4.50 7.31
N SER A 9 -5.71 -5.71 7.30
CA SER A 9 -5.35 -6.73 6.31
C SER A 9 -5.69 -6.32 4.87
N LEU A 10 -6.77 -5.57 4.66
CA LEU A 10 -7.12 -5.02 3.35
C LEU A 10 -6.09 -3.97 2.91
N SER A 11 -5.60 -3.13 3.83
CA SER A 11 -4.54 -2.16 3.52
C SER A 11 -3.22 -2.86 3.17
N ASP A 12 -2.81 -3.88 3.92
CA ASP A 12 -1.60 -4.66 3.62
C ASP A 12 -1.66 -5.29 2.21
N ILE A 13 -2.83 -5.84 1.84
CA ILE A 13 -3.06 -6.39 0.50
C ILE A 13 -2.99 -5.29 -0.56
N LEU A 14 -3.54 -4.10 -0.31
CA LEU A 14 -3.47 -2.96 -1.23
C LEU A 14 -2.05 -2.46 -1.44
N ILE A 15 -1.24 -2.39 -0.38
CA ILE A 15 0.17 -1.99 -0.48
C ILE A 15 0.98 -3.00 -1.30
N THR A 16 0.84 -4.28 -0.98
CA THR A 16 1.56 -5.34 -1.69
C THR A 16 1.15 -5.41 -3.16
N THR A 17 -0.15 -5.38 -3.46
CA THR A 17 -0.65 -5.38 -4.84
C THR A 17 -0.24 -4.13 -5.65
N ASN A 18 0.04 -3.00 -5.01
CA ASN A 18 0.54 -1.81 -5.69
C ASN A 18 2.04 -1.90 -6.02
N ILE A 19 2.85 -2.50 -5.14
CA ILE A 19 4.32 -2.56 -5.27
C ILE A 19 4.77 -3.76 -6.10
N THR A 20 4.19 -4.95 -5.83
CA THR A 20 4.61 -6.23 -6.44
C THR A 20 4.53 -6.26 -7.98
N PRO A 21 3.46 -5.83 -8.66
CA PRO A 21 3.41 -5.89 -10.12
C PRO A 21 4.42 -4.96 -10.77
N ASN A 22 4.67 -3.78 -10.18
CA ASN A 22 5.67 -2.85 -10.70
C ASN A 22 7.10 -3.37 -10.50
N MET A 23 7.38 -3.95 -9.33
CA MET A 23 8.69 -4.57 -9.07
C MET A 23 8.93 -5.76 -10.01
N LEU A 24 7.91 -6.60 -10.22
CA LEU A 24 7.97 -7.73 -11.14
C LEU A 24 8.16 -7.28 -12.60
N GLN A 25 7.41 -6.26 -13.02
CA GLN A 25 7.55 -5.67 -14.34
C GLN A 25 8.95 -5.05 -14.53
N CYS A 26 9.50 -4.38 -13.52
CA CYS A 26 10.87 -3.85 -13.57
C CYS A 26 11.93 -4.97 -13.73
N LEU A 27 11.76 -6.09 -13.02
CA LEU A 27 12.63 -7.26 -13.12
C LEU A 27 12.60 -7.92 -14.50
N ILE A 28 11.40 -8.12 -15.06
CA ILE A 28 11.23 -8.81 -16.36
C ILE A 28 11.81 -7.99 -17.51
N THR A 29 11.67 -6.66 -17.49
CA THR A 29 12.13 -5.80 -18.58
C THR A 29 13.56 -5.28 -18.38
N GLY A 30 14.25 -5.72 -17.31
CA GLY A 30 15.65 -5.34 -17.06
C GLY A 30 15.84 -3.86 -16.68
N GLY A 31 14.78 -3.23 -16.16
CA GLY A 31 14.72 -1.79 -15.91
C GLY A 31 13.58 -1.14 -16.71
N ASN A 32 12.41 -1.00 -16.08
CA ASN A 32 11.28 -0.30 -16.70
C ASN A 32 11.24 1.17 -16.30
N HIS A 33 11.14 2.04 -17.31
CA HIS A 33 10.79 3.45 -17.14
C HIS A 33 9.29 3.53 -16.84
N ILE A 34 8.93 3.50 -15.55
CA ILE A 34 7.60 3.93 -15.12
C ILE A 34 7.42 5.39 -15.59
N SER A 35 6.29 5.67 -16.25
CA SER A 35 5.94 7.03 -16.58
C SER A 35 5.83 7.87 -15.31
N ILE A 36 6.21 9.15 -15.35
CA ILE A 36 6.12 10.03 -14.16
C ILE A 36 4.71 10.03 -13.57
N ASN A 37 3.67 10.01 -14.41
CA ASN A 37 2.27 9.87 -13.96
C ASN A 37 1.99 8.53 -13.24
N GLY A 38 2.52 7.42 -13.76
CA GLY A 38 2.42 6.11 -13.11
C GLY A 38 3.12 6.09 -11.75
N CYS A 39 4.31 6.69 -11.64
CA CYS A 39 5.03 6.81 -10.37
C CYS A 39 4.24 7.64 -9.35
N LEU A 40 3.71 8.79 -9.78
CA LEU A 40 2.97 9.70 -8.91
C LEU A 40 1.70 9.06 -8.35
N THR A 41 0.95 8.34 -9.19
CA THR A 41 -0.26 7.61 -8.79
C THR A 41 0.07 6.46 -7.83
N GLN A 42 1.15 5.71 -8.11
CA GLN A 42 1.61 4.61 -7.26
C GLN A 42 2.06 5.11 -5.88
N LEU A 43 2.85 6.18 -5.83
CA LEU A 43 3.32 6.82 -4.60
C LEU A 43 2.16 7.40 -3.79
N GLY A 44 1.22 8.08 -4.45
CA GLY A 44 0.03 8.63 -3.81
C GLY A 44 -0.81 7.55 -3.13
N PHE A 45 -1.07 6.45 -3.84
CA PHE A 45 -1.83 5.32 -3.28
C PHE A 45 -1.10 4.66 -2.11
N HIS A 46 0.22 4.50 -2.21
CA HIS A 46 1.04 3.96 -1.12
C HIS A 46 1.02 4.86 0.12
N CYS A 47 1.18 6.18 -0.03
CA CYS A 47 1.10 7.13 1.08
C CYS A 47 -0.26 7.12 1.78
N ILE A 48 -1.35 7.06 1.01
CA ILE A 48 -2.71 7.00 1.58
C ILE A 48 -2.92 5.69 2.37
N SER A 49 -2.53 4.55 1.80
CA SER A 49 -2.68 3.24 2.46
C SER A 49 -1.84 3.15 3.74
N SER A 50 -0.58 3.59 3.69
CA SER A 50 0.28 3.64 4.89
C SER A 50 -0.26 4.60 5.96
N GLY A 51 -0.83 5.74 5.56
CA GLY A 51 -1.51 6.64 6.48
C GLY A 51 -2.73 5.97 7.13
N ALA A 52 -3.52 5.22 6.37
CA ALA A 52 -4.66 4.46 6.89
C ALA A 52 -4.23 3.39 7.90
N GLU A 53 -3.12 2.68 7.67
CA GLU A 53 -2.54 1.73 8.63
C GLU A 53 -2.16 2.38 9.94
N CYS A 54 -1.45 3.51 9.90
CA CYS A 54 -1.08 4.26 11.10
C CYS A 54 -2.30 4.69 11.91
N LEU A 55 -3.35 5.18 11.24
CA LEU A 55 -4.61 5.57 11.88
C LEU A 55 -5.34 4.36 12.48
N LEU A 56 -5.40 3.23 11.75
CA LEU A 56 -6.02 1.99 12.21
C LEU A 56 -5.28 1.41 13.43
N LEU A 57 -3.95 1.37 13.40
CA LEU A 57 -3.12 0.92 14.53
C LEU A 57 -3.32 1.82 15.76
N THR A 58 -3.38 3.13 15.55
CA THR A 58 -3.65 4.10 16.62
C THR A 58 -5.04 3.89 17.20
N ALA A 59 -6.07 3.74 16.36
CA ALA A 59 -7.43 3.45 16.81
C ALA A 59 -7.50 2.13 17.59
N MET A 60 -6.83 1.06 17.13
CA MET A 60 -6.76 -0.21 17.85
C MET A 60 -6.01 -0.10 19.19
N SER A 61 -5.04 0.80 19.31
CA SER A 61 -4.35 1.07 20.58
C SER A 61 -5.20 1.88 21.57
N TYR A 62 -6.15 2.68 21.06
CA TYR A 62 -7.05 3.50 21.87
C TYR A 62 -8.34 2.76 22.27
N ASP A 63 -8.82 1.83 21.41
CA ASP A 63 -9.94 0.91 21.68
C ASP A 63 -9.56 -0.18 22.70
N ARG A 64 -8.27 -0.32 23.01
CA ARG A 64 -7.72 -1.29 23.96
C ARG A 64 -7.57 -0.69 25.35
#